data_AF-A0A352SH12-F1
#
_entry.id   AF-A0A352SH12-F1
#
_cell.length_a   1.000
_cell.length_b   1.000
_cell.length_c   1.000
_cell.angle_alpha   90.00
_cell.angle_beta   90.00
_cell.angle_gamma   90.00
#
_symmetry.space_group_name_H-M   'P 1'
#
loop_
_entity.id
_entity.type
_entity.pdbx_description
1 polymer ?
#
loop_
_entity_poly.entity_id
_entity_poly.type
_entity_poly.pdbx_seq_one_letter_code
_entity_poly.pdbx_strand_id
1 'polypeptide(L)'
;MDGIQKAAILLITLGPEKAAVVFKHLKEDEIEQLTLEIANTRSVTPAQKEQVLNEFYEVCLAQQYIAEGGIGYAKDLLQKALGESKAQEVLGKLTASLQVRPFEFIRKTEASQILNFIQDEHPQT
;
A
#
# COMPACT_ATOMS: atom_id res chain seq x y z
N MET A 1 -8.95 21.86 -0.82
CA MET A 1 -10.26 21.21 -1.06
C MET A 1 -10.68 20.56 0.23
N ASP A 2 -11.94 20.74 0.61
CA ASP A 2 -12.52 20.11 1.80
C ASP A 2 -12.68 18.60 1.61
N GLY A 3 -12.72 17.82 2.71
CA GLY A 3 -12.81 16.36 2.68
C GLY A 3 -14.09 15.87 2.00
N ILE A 4 -15.23 16.51 2.29
CA ILE A 4 -16.54 16.17 1.68
C ILE A 4 -16.50 16.41 0.17
N GLN A 5 -15.90 17.53 -0.26
CA GLN A 5 -15.73 17.86 -1.67
C GLN A 5 -14.84 16.86 -2.41
N LYS A 6 -13.74 16.41 -1.79
CA LYS A 6 -12.88 15.36 -2.36
C LYS A 6 -13.63 14.03 -2.50
N ALA A 7 -14.38 13.64 -1.47
CA ALA A 7 -15.18 12.42 -1.50
C ALA A 7 -16.26 12.47 -2.59
N ALA A 8 -16.97 13.60 -2.74
CA ALA A 8 -17.93 13.81 -3.81
C ALA A 8 -17.29 13.66 -5.20
N ILE A 9 -16.12 14.28 -5.43
CA ILE A 9 -15.37 14.15 -6.69
C ILE A 9 -14.93 12.71 -6.96
N LEU A 10 -14.48 11.99 -5.93
CA LEU A 10 -14.11 10.58 -6.04
C LEU A 10 -15.33 9.73 -6.44
N LEU A 11 -16.48 9.94 -5.81
CA LEU A 11 -17.71 9.21 -6.09
C LEU A 11 -18.24 9.49 -7.51
N ILE A 12 -18.25 10.76 -7.94
CA ILE A 12 -18.59 11.15 -9.32
C ILE A 12 -17.65 10.45 -10.32
N THR A 13 -16.36 10.40 -9.99
CA THR A 13 -15.33 9.78 -10.83
C THR A 13 -15.49 8.26 -10.96
N LEU A 14 -15.92 7.59 -9.89
CA LEU A 14 -16.18 6.15 -9.87
C LEU A 14 -17.44 5.75 -10.65
N GLY A 15 -18.36 6.68 -10.82
CA GLY A 15 -19.65 6.46 -11.47
C GLY A 15 -20.70 5.81 -10.55
N PRO A 16 -21.98 5.83 -10.96
CA PRO A 16 -23.11 5.51 -10.08
C PRO A 16 -23.08 4.07 -9.55
N GLU A 17 -22.66 3.10 -10.36
CA GLU A 17 -22.63 1.69 -9.97
C GLU A 17 -21.67 1.43 -8.80
N LYS A 18 -20.44 1.97 -8.90
CA LYS A 18 -19.41 1.80 -7.87
C LYS A 18 -19.68 2.69 -6.66
N ALA A 19 -20.15 3.92 -6.88
CA ALA A 19 -20.54 4.82 -5.81
C ALA A 19 -21.66 4.22 -4.95
N ALA A 20 -22.65 3.55 -5.56
CA ALA A 20 -23.73 2.89 -4.82
C ALA A 20 -23.23 1.78 -3.89
N VAL A 21 -22.12 1.09 -4.23
CA VAL A 21 -21.49 0.12 -3.31
C VAL A 21 -20.89 0.83 -2.11
N VAL A 22 -20.20 1.96 -2.33
CA VAL A 22 -19.63 2.76 -1.23
C VAL A 22 -20.71 3.28 -0.29
N PHE A 23 -21.84 3.78 -0.83
CA PHE A 23 -22.95 4.31 -0.03
C PHE A 23 -23.55 3.28 0.93
N LYS A 24 -23.49 1.98 0.63
CA LYS A 24 -23.96 0.91 1.53
C LYS A 24 -23.17 0.82 2.84
N HIS A 25 -21.99 1.43 2.90
CA HIS A 25 -21.11 1.41 4.07
C HIS A 25 -21.14 2.74 4.86
N LEU A 26 -21.95 3.70 4.42
CA LEU A 26 -22.06 5.02 5.04
C LEU A 26 -23.29 5.12 5.93
N LYS A 27 -23.23 6.01 6.91
CA LYS A 27 -24.38 6.39 7.73
C LYS A 27 -25.29 7.36 6.98
N GLU A 28 -26.52 7.49 7.45
CA GLU A 28 -27.56 8.31 6.81
C GLU A 28 -27.15 9.80 6.71
N ASP A 29 -26.54 10.34 7.76
CA ASP A 29 -26.02 11.71 7.80
C ASP A 29 -24.86 11.93 6.81
N GLU A 30 -23.97 10.96 6.67
CA GLU A 30 -22.87 11.00 5.70
C GLU A 30 -23.39 10.93 4.26
N ILE A 31 -24.40 10.11 4.00
CA ILE A 31 -25.08 10.01 2.71
C ILE A 31 -25.71 11.36 2.34
N GLU A 32 -26.42 12.00 3.27
CA GLU A 32 -27.06 13.30 3.04
C GLU A 32 -26.02 14.37 2.67
N GLN A 33 -24.95 14.48 3.45
CA GLN A 33 -23.88 15.43 3.21
C GLN A 33 -23.20 15.24 1.85
N LEU A 34 -22.85 13.98 1.51
CA LEU A 34 -22.22 13.68 0.22
C LEU A 34 -23.17 13.91 -0.94
N THR A 35 -24.46 13.57 -0.79
CA THR A 35 -25.46 13.80 -1.84
C THR A 35 -25.63 15.29 -2.11
N LEU A 36 -25.67 16.12 -1.07
CA LEU A 36 -25.74 17.56 -1.20
C LEU A 36 -24.50 18.13 -1.92
N GLU A 37 -23.30 17.67 -1.56
CA GLU A 37 -22.07 18.13 -2.20
C GLU A 37 -21.98 17.68 -3.67
N ILE A 38 -22.39 16.44 -3.98
CA ILE A 38 -22.46 15.95 -5.36
C ILE A 38 -23.44 16.80 -6.18
N ALA A 39 -24.61 17.13 -5.64
CA ALA A 39 -25.59 17.96 -6.32
C ALA A 39 -25.09 19.40 -6.56
N ASN A 40 -24.32 19.95 -5.63
CA ASN A 40 -23.71 21.27 -5.75
C ASN A 40 -22.49 21.30 -6.69
N THR A 41 -21.88 20.14 -6.95
CA THR A 41 -20.73 20.00 -7.84
C THR A 41 -21.17 20.08 -9.30
N ARG A 42 -21.08 21.28 -9.90
CA ARG A 42 -21.49 21.52 -11.29
C ARG A 42 -20.58 20.88 -12.34
N SER A 43 -19.27 20.93 -12.10
CA SER A 43 -18.27 20.36 -13.00
C SER A 43 -16.99 20.07 -12.22
N VAL A 44 -16.30 19.01 -12.66
CA VAL A 44 -14.99 18.62 -12.12
C VAL A 44 -14.00 18.72 -13.25
N THR A 45 -12.96 19.55 -13.07
CA THR A 45 -11.90 19.65 -14.07
C THR A 45 -11.03 18.38 -14.09
N PRO A 46 -10.40 18.03 -15.22
CA PRO A 46 -9.48 16.90 -15.28
C PRO A 46 -8.37 16.96 -14.22
N ALA A 47 -7.83 18.16 -13.96
CA ALA A 47 -6.79 18.38 -12.95
C ALA A 47 -7.29 18.08 -11.53
N GLN A 48 -8.51 18.51 -11.16
CA GLN A 48 -9.10 18.21 -9.86
C GLN A 48 -9.36 16.71 -9.69
N LYS A 49 -9.84 16.05 -10.74
CA LYS A 49 -10.06 14.61 -10.74
C LYS A 49 -8.75 13.86 -10.53
N GLU A 50 -7.70 14.22 -11.27
CA GLU A 50 -6.38 13.61 -11.15
C GLU A 50 -5.79 13.82 -9.75
N GLN A 51 -5.88 15.05 -9.22
CA GLN A 51 -5.42 15.37 -7.87
C GLN A 51 -6.09 14.50 -6.80
N VAL A 52 -7.43 14.38 -6.85
CA VAL A 52 -8.19 13.58 -5.87
C VAL A 52 -7.87 12.08 -5.99
N LEU A 53 -7.71 11.57 -7.21
CA LEU A 53 -7.35 10.17 -7.42
C LEU A 53 -5.94 9.84 -6.92
N ASN A 54 -4.97 10.72 -7.17
CA ASN A 54 -3.60 10.53 -6.70
C ASN A 54 -3.53 10.54 -5.17
N GLU A 55 -4.23 11.49 -4.53
CA GLU A 55 -4.30 11.55 -3.07
C GLU A 55 -4.99 10.30 -2.49
N PHE A 56 -6.11 9.87 -3.06
CA PHE A 56 -6.79 8.64 -2.62
C PHE A 56 -5.90 7.40 -2.79
N TYR A 57 -5.13 7.33 -3.88
CA TYR A 57 -4.18 6.27 -4.11
C TYR A 57 -3.09 6.26 -3.03
N GLU A 58 -2.46 7.40 -2.75
CA GLU A 58 -1.45 7.51 -1.67
C GLU A 58 -1.98 7.08 -0.31
N VAL A 59 -3.24 7.41 0.02
CA VAL A 59 -3.89 6.94 1.26
C VAL A 59 -4.06 5.42 1.26
N CYS A 60 -4.54 4.84 0.15
CA CYS A 60 -4.65 3.38 0.01
C CYS A 60 -3.28 2.71 0.18
N LEU A 61 -2.24 3.28 -0.41
CA LEU A 61 -0.89 2.77 -0.30
C LEU A 61 -0.41 2.82 1.13
N ALA A 62 -0.55 3.95 1.82
CA ALA A 62 -0.14 4.09 3.21
C ALA A 62 -0.80 3.01 4.11
N GLN A 63 -2.09 2.72 3.88
CA GLN A 63 -2.79 1.64 4.57
C GLN A 63 -2.24 0.25 4.20
N GLN A 64 -1.91 0.01 2.93
CA GLN A 64 -1.35 -1.25 2.47
C GLN A 64 0.11 -1.46 2.90
N TYR A 65 0.91 -0.39 3.01
CA TYR A 65 2.28 -0.41 3.56
C TYR A 65 2.31 -0.87 5.01
N ILE A 66 1.30 -0.48 5.80
CA ILE A 66 1.13 -0.92 7.19
C ILE A 66 0.76 -2.42 7.24
N ALA A 67 0.02 -2.92 6.24
CA ALA A 67 -0.48 -4.29 6.19
C ALA A 67 0.51 -5.31 5.61
N GLU A 68 1.28 -4.96 4.56
CA GLU A 68 2.07 -5.94 3.79
C GLU A 68 3.59 -5.70 3.81
N GLY A 69 4.06 -4.58 4.37
CA GLY A 69 5.46 -4.16 4.26
C GLY A 69 5.80 -3.74 2.83
N GLY A 70 6.60 -2.68 2.66
CA GLY A 70 6.75 -1.95 1.38
C GLY A 70 7.23 -2.71 0.14
N ILE A 71 7.53 -4.00 0.25
CA ILE A 71 7.88 -4.88 -0.87
C ILE A 71 6.65 -5.20 -1.73
N GLY A 72 5.46 -5.36 -1.13
CA GLY A 72 4.22 -5.65 -1.87
C GLY A 72 3.84 -4.55 -2.85
N TYR A 73 3.87 -3.30 -2.39
CA TYR A 73 3.63 -2.14 -3.27
C TYR A 73 4.71 -1.98 -4.34
N ALA A 74 5.99 -2.10 -3.97
CA ALA A 74 7.07 -2.02 -4.94
C ALA A 74 6.88 -3.06 -6.06
N LYS A 75 6.38 -4.25 -5.73
CA LYS A 75 6.06 -5.29 -6.70
C LYS A 75 4.95 -4.86 -7.65
N ASP A 76 3.83 -4.42 -7.14
CA ASP A 76 2.67 -4.02 -7.96
C ASP A 76 2.99 -2.81 -8.85
N LEU A 77 3.72 -1.83 -8.31
CA LEU A 77 4.19 -0.67 -9.07
C LEU A 77 5.10 -1.09 -10.22
N LEU A 78 6.10 -1.95 -9.95
CA LEU A 78 7.03 -2.43 -10.97
C LEU A 78 6.31 -3.26 -12.02
N GLN A 79 5.33 -4.10 -11.64
CA GLN A 79 4.55 -4.90 -12.58
C GLN A 79 3.72 -4.01 -13.53
N LYS A 80 3.08 -2.96 -13.01
CA LYS A 80 2.29 -2.02 -13.82
C LYS A 80 3.15 -1.15 -14.73
N ALA A 81 4.32 -0.73 -14.28
CA ALA A 81 5.19 0.18 -15.03
C ALA A 81 6.08 -0.53 -16.07
N LEU A 82 6.54 -1.75 -15.77
CA LEU A 82 7.59 -2.44 -16.55
C LEU A 82 7.16 -3.79 -17.12
N GLY A 83 5.94 -4.25 -16.79
CA GLY A 83 5.47 -5.59 -17.10
C GLY A 83 6.04 -6.66 -16.17
N GLU A 84 5.37 -7.81 -16.13
CA GLU A 84 5.58 -8.85 -15.12
C GLU A 84 7.01 -9.41 -15.10
N SER A 85 7.58 -9.70 -16.26
CA SER A 85 8.92 -10.28 -16.39
C SER A 85 10.02 -9.34 -15.86
N LYS A 86 9.95 -8.05 -16.20
CA LYS A 86 10.97 -7.07 -15.81
C LYS A 86 10.82 -6.66 -14.35
N ALA A 87 9.59 -6.64 -13.85
CA ALA A 87 9.31 -6.44 -12.43
C ALA A 87 9.92 -7.54 -11.55
N GLN A 88 9.77 -8.82 -11.94
CA GLN A 88 10.39 -9.94 -11.21
C GLN A 88 11.91 -9.86 -11.16
N GLU A 89 12.56 -9.45 -12.26
CA GLU A 89 14.02 -9.28 -12.29
C GLU A 89 14.50 -8.22 -11.28
N VAL A 90 13.80 -7.07 -11.23
CA VAL A 90 14.14 -5.95 -10.34
C VAL A 90 13.87 -6.30 -8.88
N LEU A 91 12.74 -6.94 -8.59
CA LEU A 91 12.40 -7.42 -7.24
C LEU A 91 13.35 -8.51 -6.75
N GLY A 92 13.78 -9.41 -7.64
CA GLY A 92 14.75 -10.44 -7.33
C GLY A 92 16.09 -9.84 -6.90
N LYS A 93 16.57 -8.79 -7.61
CA LYS A 93 17.78 -8.05 -7.24
C LYS A 93 17.64 -7.32 -5.90
N LEU A 94 16.48 -6.71 -5.64
CA LEU A 94 16.20 -6.01 -4.38
C LEU A 94 16.10 -6.97 -3.19
N THR A 95 15.49 -8.14 -3.37
CA THR A 95 15.41 -9.17 -2.33
C THR A 95 16.78 -9.76 -2.03
N ALA A 96 17.60 -9.97 -3.07
CA ALA A 96 18.97 -10.44 -2.92
C ALA A 96 19.89 -9.44 -2.20
N SER A 97 19.66 -8.12 -2.34
CA SER A 97 20.39 -7.09 -1.59
C SER A 97 19.86 -6.89 -0.16
N LEU A 98 18.58 -7.20 0.09
CA LEU A 98 17.95 -7.16 1.42
C LEU A 98 18.11 -8.46 2.22
N GLN A 99 18.56 -9.56 1.61
CA GLN A 99 18.97 -10.74 2.35
C GLN A 99 20.21 -10.41 3.20
N VAL A 100 19.95 -10.00 4.45
CA VAL A 100 20.91 -10.13 5.55
C VAL A 100 21.29 -11.60 5.56
N ARG A 101 22.53 -11.93 5.17
CA ARG A 101 23.00 -13.32 5.16
C ARG A 101 22.82 -13.87 6.57
N PRO A 102 21.95 -14.87 6.79
CA PRO A 102 21.86 -15.52 8.09
C PRO A 102 23.27 -16.01 8.43
N PHE A 103 23.73 -15.76 9.65
CA PHE A 103 25.05 -16.18 10.14
C PHE A 103 26.26 -15.41 9.59
N GLU A 104 26.10 -14.22 8.99
CA GLU A 104 27.27 -13.38 8.69
C GLU A 104 28.04 -12.99 9.97
N PHE A 105 27.34 -12.89 11.11
CA PHE A 105 27.96 -12.70 12.42
C PHE A 105 28.90 -13.87 12.79
N ILE A 106 28.50 -15.12 12.52
CA ILE A 106 29.31 -16.32 12.82
C ILE A 106 30.66 -16.28 12.09
N ARG A 107 30.71 -15.74 10.87
CA ARG A 107 31.97 -15.59 10.12
C ARG A 107 32.96 -14.61 10.75
N LYS A 108 32.49 -13.69 11.60
CA LYS A 108 33.32 -12.66 12.27
C LYS A 108 33.52 -12.94 13.76
N THR A 109 32.88 -13.98 14.31
CA THR A 109 32.92 -14.34 15.72
C THR A 109 33.94 -15.46 15.97
N GLU A 110 34.73 -15.34 17.05
CA GLU A 110 35.70 -16.38 17.43
C GLU A 110 35.01 -17.69 17.81
N ALA A 111 35.60 -18.83 17.43
CA ALA A 111 35.02 -20.17 17.60
C ALA A 111 34.64 -20.50 19.06
N SER A 112 35.35 -19.93 20.03
CA SER A 112 35.08 -20.06 21.46
C SER A 112 33.76 -19.41 21.90
N GLN A 113 33.38 -18.29 21.28
CA GLN A 113 32.11 -17.63 21.58
C GLN A 113 30.92 -18.38 20.97
N ILE A 114 31.09 -18.95 19.77
CA ILE A 114 30.05 -19.77 19.12
C ILE A 114 29.77 -21.04 19.93
N LEU A 115 30.80 -21.64 20.56
CA LEU A 115 30.65 -22.85 21.37
C LEU A 115 29.73 -22.62 22.60
N ASN A 116 29.88 -21.48 23.27
CA ASN A 116 29.05 -21.11 24.42
C ASN A 116 27.58 -20.87 24.02
N PHE A 117 27.31 -20.40 22.79
CA PHE A 117 25.93 -20.20 22.31
C PHE A 117 25.20 -21.51 22.01
N ILE A 118 25.92 -22.56 21.59
CA ILE A 118 25.33 -23.86 21.23
C ILE A 118 25.24 -24.79 22.44
N GLN A 119 26.09 -24.61 23.47
CA GLN A 119 26.09 -25.47 24.66
C GLN A 119 24.82 -25.36 25.52
N ASP A 120 24.14 -24.22 25.50
CA ASP A 120 22.93 -23.97 26.28
C ASP A 120 21.62 -24.22 25.51
N GLU A 121 21.69 -24.65 24.23
CA GLU A 121 20.49 -25.02 23.46
C GLU A 121 20.01 -26.44 23.84
N HIS A 122 18.72 -26.54 24.16
CA HIS A 122 18.07 -27.81 24.48
C HIS A 122 18.03 -28.70 23.22
N PRO A 123 18.36 -30.01 23.29
CA PRO A 123 18.53 -30.89 22.13
C PRO A 123 17.20 -31.36 21.52
N GLN A 124 16.26 -30.46 21.28
CA GLN A 124 15.02 -30.80 20.59
C GLN A 124 14.68 -29.76 19.52
N THR A 125 15.14 -30.12 18.32
CA THR A 125 14.87 -29.56 16.98
C THR A 125 13.44 -29.13 16.73
#